data_AF-A0A9D3V6H8-F1
#
_entry.id   AF-A0A9D3V6H8-F1
#
_cell.length_a   1.000
_cell.length_b   1.000
_cell.length_c   1.000
_cell.angle_alpha   90.00
_cell.angle_beta   90.00
_cell.angle_gamma   90.00
#
_symmetry.space_group_name_H-M   'P 1'
#
loop_
_entity.id
_entity.type
_entity.pdbx_description
1 polymer ?
#
loop_
_entity_poly.entity_id
_entity_poly.type
_entity_poly.pdbx_seq_one_letter_code
_entity_poly.pdbx_strand_id
1 'polypeptide(L)'
;MDIYLEEPELELNSQIDVLDYWSKSLVRYNELSLLARDLLAILILTVASELAFSMGKKVITPLRSSLKPKTVQVVIYFDDWMQAKGFSMGNYYSRFIV
;
A
#
# COMPACT_ATOMS: atom_id res chain seq x y z
N MET A 1 -33.74 2.80 7.67
CA MET A 1 -32.94 2.42 6.50
C MET A 1 -33.66 2.82 5.22
N ASP A 2 -34.99 2.76 5.20
CA ASP A 2 -35.86 3.05 4.05
C ASP A 2 -35.73 4.49 3.53
N ILE A 3 -35.49 5.45 4.43
CA ILE A 3 -35.30 6.87 4.08
C ILE A 3 -34.14 7.08 3.11
N TYR A 4 -33.06 6.30 3.22
CA TYR A 4 -31.92 6.39 2.29
C TYR A 4 -32.26 5.81 0.90
N LEU A 5 -33.15 4.82 0.84
CA LEU A 5 -33.59 4.20 -0.42
C LEU A 5 -34.59 5.08 -1.18
N GLU A 6 -35.24 6.02 -0.49
CA GLU A 6 -36.18 6.99 -1.04
C GLU A 6 -35.51 8.32 -1.45
N GLU A 7 -34.25 8.54 -1.08
CA GLU A 7 -33.50 9.73 -1.52
C GLU A 7 -33.23 9.68 -3.04
N PRO A 8 -33.33 10.83 -3.74
CA PRO A 8 -33.01 10.89 -5.15
C PRO A 8 -31.55 10.49 -5.38
N GLU A 9 -31.29 9.68 -6.42
CA GLU A 9 -29.95 9.25 -6.78
C GLU A 9 -29.04 10.47 -6.97
N LEU A 10 -27.92 10.47 -6.26
CA LEU A 10 -26.89 11.48 -6.44
C LEU A 10 -26.37 11.39 -7.88
N GLU A 11 -26.30 12.54 -8.56
CA GLU A 11 -25.70 12.59 -9.89
C GLU A 11 -24.21 12.19 -9.81
N LEU A 12 -23.92 10.95 -10.21
CA LEU A 12 -22.58 10.35 -10.25
C LEU A 12 -21.58 11.11 -11.14
N ASN A 13 -22.06 12.09 -11.91
CA ASN A 13 -21.27 12.95 -12.80
C ASN A 13 -20.70 14.20 -12.09
N SER A 14 -21.11 14.47 -10.85
CA SER A 14 -20.51 15.51 -10.03
C SER A 14 -19.27 14.95 -9.31
N GLN A 15 -18.21 15.75 -9.15
CA GLN A 15 -17.05 15.40 -8.33
C GLN A 15 -17.49 15.30 -6.86
N ILE A 16 -18.06 14.14 -6.49
CA ILE A 16 -18.45 13.85 -5.12
C ILE A 16 -17.28 13.15 -4.45
N ASP A 17 -16.76 13.76 -3.38
CA ASP A 17 -15.91 13.05 -2.44
C ASP A 17 -16.79 12.11 -1.60
N VAL A 18 -16.69 10.82 -1.91
CA VAL A 18 -17.46 9.76 -1.25
C VAL A 18 -17.16 9.70 0.25
N LEU A 19 -15.93 9.99 0.69
CA LEU A 19 -15.58 9.97 2.11
C LEU A 19 -16.21 11.16 2.85
N ASP A 20 -16.18 12.34 2.24
CA ASP A 20 -16.83 13.54 2.77
C ASP A 20 -18.36 13.39 2.81
N TYR A 21 -18.95 12.77 1.80
CA TYR A 21 -20.38 12.44 1.77
C TYR A 21 -20.80 11.57 2.96
N TRP A 22 -20.11 10.44 3.17
CA TRP A 22 -20.43 9.53 4.28
C TRP A 22 -20.11 10.13 5.65
N SER A 23 -19.09 10.99 5.74
CA SER A 23 -18.77 11.76 6.95
C SER A 23 -19.93 12.69 7.36
N LYS A 24 -20.49 13.42 6.39
CA LYS A 24 -21.63 14.33 6.61
C LYS A 24 -22.94 13.59 6.85
N SER A 25 -23.10 12.42 6.23
CA SER A 25 -24.27 11.55 6.40
C SER A 25 -24.33 10.86 7.77
N LEU A 26 -23.26 10.89 8.55
CA LEU A 26 -23.21 10.29 9.90
C LEU A 26 -24.28 10.84 10.85
N VAL A 27 -24.62 12.13 10.70
CA VAL A 27 -25.66 12.79 11.51
C VAL A 27 -27.07 12.32 11.13
N ARG A 28 -27.29 11.97 9.86
CA ARG A 28 -28.61 11.53 9.35
C ARG A 28 -28.80 10.02 9.42
N TYR A 29 -27.73 9.29 9.15
CA TYR A 29 -27.72 7.84 8.97
C TYR A 29 -26.52 7.22 9.69
N ASN A 30 -26.52 7.27 11.03
CA ASN A 30 -25.38 6.84 11.84
C ASN A 30 -24.95 5.38 11.54
N GLU A 31 -25.89 4.43 11.61
CA GLU A 31 -25.59 3.00 11.37
C GLU A 31 -25.12 2.73 9.92
N LEU A 32 -25.76 3.37 8.95
CA LEU A 32 -25.42 3.20 7.53
C LEU A 32 -24.06 3.81 7.20
N SER A 33 -23.76 4.99 7.76
CA SER A 33 -22.48 5.67 7.55
C SER A 33 -21.32 4.93 8.19
N LEU A 34 -21.55 4.29 9.33
CA LEU A 34 -20.56 3.39 9.95
C LEU A 34 -20.27 2.18 9.06
N LEU A 35 -21.31 1.52 8.53
CA LEU A 35 -21.15 0.40 7.60
C LEU A 35 -20.42 0.82 6.31
N ALA A 36 -20.80 1.96 5.73
CA ALA A 36 -20.18 2.48 4.52
C ALA A 36 -18.69 2.80 4.76
N ARG A 37 -18.35 3.41 5.90
CA ARG A 37 -16.96 3.69 6.28
C ARG A 37 -16.14 2.41 6.42
N ASP A 38 -16.69 1.40 7.09
CA ASP A 38 -15.96 0.14 7.32
C ASP A 38 -15.71 -0.60 5.99
N LEU A 39 -16.69 -0.60 5.07
CA LEU A 39 -16.51 -1.13 3.71
C LEU A 39 -15.48 -0.34 2.90
N LEU A 40 -15.55 0.99 2.93
CA LEU A 40 -14.58 1.86 2.23
C LEU A 40 -13.17 1.68 2.79
N ALA A 41 -13.01 1.51 4.10
CA ALA A 41 -11.72 1.24 4.73
C ALA A 41 -11.14 -0.10 4.26
N ILE A 42 -11.96 -1.15 4.15
CA ILE A 42 -11.55 -2.44 3.60
C ILE A 42 -11.09 -2.29 2.14
N LEU A 43 -11.84 -1.55 1.31
CA LEU A 43 -11.49 -1.32 -0.09
C LEU A 43 -10.17 -0.55 -0.22
N ILE A 44 -9.97 0.51 0.55
CA ILE A 44 -8.75 1.32 0.55
C ILE A 44 -7.54 0.47 0.98
N LEU A 45 -7.66 -0.30 2.07
CA LEU A 45 -6.58 -1.16 2.55
C LEU A 45 -6.26 -2.27 1.57
N THR A 46 -7.27 -2.89 0.97
CA THR A 46 -7.09 -3.99 -0.01
C THR A 46 -6.39 -3.46 -1.25
N VAL A 47 -6.87 -2.37 -1.85
CA VAL A 47 -6.23 -1.74 -3.00
C VAL A 47 -4.81 -1.29 -2.65
N ALA A 48 -4.58 -0.68 -1.49
CA ALA A 48 -3.24 -0.29 -1.04
C ALA A 48 -2.32 -1.50 -0.86
N SER A 49 -2.81 -2.62 -0.32
CA SER A 49 -2.04 -3.85 -0.15
C SER A 49 -1.70 -4.51 -1.49
N GLU A 50 -2.64 -4.50 -2.45
CA GLU A 50 -2.40 -5.01 -3.79
C GLU A 50 -1.39 -4.13 -4.53
N LEU A 51 -1.49 -2.80 -4.40
CA LEU A 51 -0.50 -1.86 -4.94
C LEU A 51 0.88 -2.09 -4.33
N ALA A 52 0.98 -2.18 -3.00
CA ALA A 52 2.24 -2.45 -2.30
C ALA A 52 2.83 -3.81 -2.68
N PHE A 53 2.01 -4.84 -2.84
CA PHE A 53 2.44 -6.17 -3.25
C PHE A 53 2.78 -6.26 -4.74
N SER A 54 2.08 -5.54 -5.60
CA SER A 54 2.36 -5.39 -7.02
C SER A 54 3.72 -4.71 -7.22
N MET A 55 3.97 -3.63 -6.47
CA MET A 55 5.30 -3.00 -6.39
C MET A 55 6.34 -3.97 -5.83
N GLY A 56 6.02 -4.71 -4.77
CA GLY A 56 6.89 -5.71 -4.16
C GLY A 56 7.29 -6.86 -5.09
N LYS A 57 6.37 -7.36 -5.93
CA LYS A 57 6.65 -8.36 -6.97
C LYS A 57 7.66 -7.86 -8.00
N LYS A 58 7.65 -6.56 -8.30
CA LYS A 58 8.64 -5.94 -9.20
C LYS A 58 10.01 -5.74 -8.54
N VAL A 59 10.06 -5.62 -7.20
CA VAL A 59 11.28 -5.38 -6.41
C VAL A 59 11.97 -6.67 -5.94
N ILE A 60 11.31 -7.83 -5.99
CA ILE A 60 12.00 -9.14 -5.94
C ILE A 60 12.77 -9.29 -7.26
N THR A 61 13.94 -8.65 -7.31
CA THR A 61 14.82 -8.64 -8.47
C THR A 61 15.20 -10.09 -8.80
N PRO A 62 15.22 -10.52 -10.08
CA PRO A 62 15.60 -11.88 -10.49
C PRO A 62 16.92 -12.39 -9.89
N LEU A 63 17.81 -11.45 -9.54
CA LEU A 63 19.04 -11.70 -8.83
C LEU A 63 18.80 -12.39 -7.47
N ARG A 64 17.82 -11.94 -6.67
CA ARG A 64 17.51 -12.50 -5.35
C ARG A 64 16.82 -13.86 -5.43
N SER A 65 16.01 -14.10 -6.47
CA SER A 65 15.34 -15.39 -6.68
C SER A 65 16.26 -16.46 -7.30
N SER A 66 17.34 -16.06 -7.97
CA SER A 66 18.34 -16.98 -8.55
C SER A 66 19.48 -17.35 -7.60
N LEU A 67 19.76 -16.53 -6.58
CA LEU A 67 20.83 -16.79 -5.61
C LEU A 67 20.42 -17.89 -4.63
N LYS A 68 21.23 -18.95 -4.54
CA LYS A 68 21.07 -20.00 -3.52
C LYS A 68 21.14 -19.35 -2.12
N PRO A 69 20.32 -19.78 -1.14
CA PRO A 69 20.29 -19.19 0.21
C PRO A 69 21.68 -19.05 0.86
N LYS A 70 22.57 -20.02 0.60
CA LYS A 70 23.96 -19.99 1.05
C LYS A 70 24.75 -18.79 0.51
N THR A 71 24.55 -18.44 -0.76
CA THR A 71 25.23 -17.30 -1.41
C THR A 71 24.72 -15.97 -0.85
N VAL A 72 23.41 -15.86 -0.59
CA VAL A 72 22.83 -14.67 0.04
C VAL A 72 23.41 -14.46 1.44
N GLN A 73 23.52 -15.52 2.23
CA GLN A 73 24.09 -15.44 3.58
C GLN A 73 25.56 -15.00 3.57
N VAL A 74 26.36 -15.48 2.62
CA VAL A 74 27.77 -15.06 2.48
C VAL A 74 27.88 -13.59 2.10
N VAL A 75 27.02 -13.08 1.20
CA VAL A 75 27.00 -11.66 0.83
C VAL A 75 26.62 -10.79 2.04
N ILE A 76 25.62 -11.19 2.81
CA ILE A 76 25.21 -10.47 4.03
C ILE A 76 26.34 -10.46 5.06
N TYR A 77 26.99 -11.59 5.31
CA TYR A 77 28.10 -11.68 6.26
C TYR A 77 29.31 -10.85 5.81
N PHE A 78 29.61 -10.84 4.52
CA PHE A 78 30.69 -10.03 3.95
C PHE A 78 30.40 -8.53 4.07
N ASP A 79 29.15 -8.13 3.79
CA ASP A 79 28.71 -6.74 3.93
C ASP A 79 28.72 -6.27 5.38
N ASP A 80 28.21 -7.08 6.31
CA ASP A 80 28.25 -6.83 7.76
C ASP A 80 29.70 -6.68 8.26
N TRP A 81 30.60 -7.54 7.79
CA TRP A 81 32.03 -7.45 8.12
C TRP A 81 32.70 -6.20 7.54
N MET A 82 32.35 -5.77 6.33
CA MET A 82 32.88 -4.53 5.74
C MET A 82 32.33 -3.28 6.44
N GLN A 83 31.04 -3.27 6.82
CA GLN A 83 30.44 -2.19 7.60
C GLN A 83 31.07 -2.10 8.99
N ALA A 84 31.30 -3.23 9.67
CA ALA A 84 32.02 -3.29 10.94
C ALA A 84 33.48 -2.80 10.82
N LYS A 85 34.08 -2.90 9.63
CA LYS A 85 35.40 -2.37 9.29
C LYS A 85 35.39 -0.89 8.87
N GLY A 86 34.24 -0.22 8.87
CA GLY A 86 34.10 1.20 8.51
C GLY A 86 34.18 1.48 7.00
N PHE A 87 34.13 0.45 6.16
CA PHE A 87 34.01 0.62 4.71
C PHE A 87 32.54 0.85 4.36
N SER A 88 32.15 2.11 4.21
CA SER A 88 30.84 2.46 3.65
C SER A 88 30.81 2.16 2.16
N MET A 89 30.18 1.05 1.77
CA MET A 89 29.84 0.72 0.38
C MET A 89 28.66 1.58 -0.13
N GLY A 90 28.39 2.74 0.49
CA GLY A 90 27.24 3.61 0.18
C GLY A 90 27.23 4.19 -1.24
N ASN A 91 28.34 4.09 -1.98
CA ASN A 91 28.48 4.73 -3.30
C ASN A 91 28.45 3.78 -4.50
N TYR A 92 28.41 2.45 -4.29
CA TYR A 92 28.44 1.50 -5.42
C TYR A 92 27.04 1.11 -5.91
N TYR A 93 26.03 1.16 -5.05
CA TYR A 93 24.64 0.90 -5.43
C TYR A 93 23.98 2.06 -6.19
N SER A 94 24.55 3.27 -6.12
CA SER A 94 24.03 4.45 -6.83
C SER A 94 24.44 4.52 -8.31
N ARG A 95 25.38 3.69 -8.78
CA ARG A 95 25.89 3.73 -10.17
C ARG A 95 25.25 2.70 -11.12
N PHE A 96 24.36 1.86 -10.59
CA PHE A 96 23.56 0.92 -11.40
C PHE A 96 22.06 1.26 -11.43
N ILE A 97 21.68 2.40 -10.83
CA ILE A 97 20.35 3.00 -10.93
C ILE A 97 20.50 4.45 -11.43
N VAL A 98 21.09 4.63 -12.61
CA VAL A 98 20.84 5.72 -13.56
C VAL A 98 20.97 5.13 -14.95
#